data_AF-A0A2S2R576-F1
#
_entry.id   AF-A0A2S2R576-F1
#
_cell.length_a   1.000
_cell.length_b   1.000
_cell.length_c   1.000
_cell.angle_alpha   90.00
_cell.angle_beta   90.00
_cell.angle_gamma   90.00
#
_symmetry.space_group_name_H-M   'P 1'
#
loop_
_entity.id
_entity.type
_entity.pdbx_description
1 polymer ?
#
loop_
_entity_poly.entity_id
_entity_poly.type
_entity_poly.pdbx_seq_one_letter_code
_entity_poly.pdbx_strand_id
1 'polypeptide(L)'
;MCELSECVTNEHYSGISGTHPELDNLYLMLDQQLHPIPPDNTCPQSVQIFEEHKQLAQEYLKVQTEIAYLSRHMEQLAERLSQEEILCDEGVEEDDEEIKKLESEKENLTQMHQNLKKQLEMIKRKNSNHSKENDPSS
;
A
#
# COMPACT_ATOMS: atom_id res chain seq x y z
N MET A 1 -17.31 6.97 5.32
CA MET A 1 -18.34 5.94 5.13
C MET A 1 -18.78 5.95 3.68
N CYS A 2 -18.31 4.98 2.91
CA CYS A 2 -18.86 4.64 1.60
C CYS A 2 -19.05 3.13 1.63
N GLU A 3 -20.28 2.71 1.92
CA GLU A 3 -20.72 1.33 1.77
C GLU A 3 -20.92 1.07 0.28
N LEU A 4 -20.07 0.22 -0.30
CA LEU A 4 -20.43 -0.52 -1.50
C LEU A 4 -20.62 -1.97 -1.10
N SER A 5 -21.86 -2.22 -0.67
CA SER A 5 -22.47 -3.54 -0.67
C SER A 5 -22.71 -3.93 -2.13
N GLU A 6 -21.90 -4.86 -2.63
CA GLU A 6 -22.24 -5.60 -3.85
C GLU A 6 -22.14 -7.09 -3.52
N CYS A 7 -23.32 -7.67 -3.33
CA CYS A 7 -23.54 -9.11 -3.26
C CYS A 7 -23.16 -9.75 -4.60
N VAL A 8 -22.02 -10.44 -4.64
CA VAL A 8 -21.75 -11.36 -5.76
C VAL A 8 -22.54 -12.63 -5.49
N THR A 9 -23.61 -12.77 -6.28
CA THR A 9 -24.50 -13.92 -6.28
C THR A 9 -23.76 -15.21 -6.60
N ASN A 10 -24.08 -16.21 -5.79
CA ASN A 10 -23.67 -17.60 -5.91
C ASN A 10 -24.22 -18.19 -7.22
N GLU A 11 -23.45 -18.09 -8.30
CA GLU A 11 -23.72 -18.81 -9.56
C GLU A 11 -23.42 -20.30 -9.33
N HIS A 12 -24.51 -21.05 -9.25
CA HIS A 12 -24.55 -22.51 -9.25
C HIS A 12 -23.72 -23.04 -10.42
N TYR A 13 -22.50 -23.49 -10.15
CA TYR A 13 -21.63 -24.13 -11.14
C TYR A 13 -22.22 -25.53 -11.45
N SER A 14 -23.23 -25.55 -12.32
CA SER A 14 -23.74 -26.77 -12.93
C SER A 14 -22.58 -27.50 -13.60
N GLY A 15 -22.45 -28.78 -13.25
CA GLY A 15 -21.35 -29.65 -13.66
C GLY A 15 -21.03 -29.52 -15.15
N ILE A 16 -19.78 -29.16 -15.43
CA ILE A 16 -19.21 -29.25 -16.77
C ILE A 16 -18.93 -30.74 -17.03
N SER A 17 -19.98 -31.46 -17.44
CA SER A 17 -19.81 -32.70 -18.19
C SER A 17 -19.65 -32.30 -19.67
N GLY A 18 -18.47 -31.80 -19.98
CA GLY A 18 -18.05 -31.43 -21.33
C GLY A 18 -16.58 -31.75 -21.42
N THR A 19 -16.26 -32.99 -21.81
CA THR A 19 -14.90 -33.46 -22.08
C THR A 19 -14.33 -32.69 -23.27
N HIS A 20 -13.78 -31.51 -23.02
CA HIS A 20 -12.91 -30.87 -23.99
C HIS A 20 -11.66 -31.76 -24.09
N PRO A 21 -11.33 -32.35 -25.26
CA PRO A 21 -10.23 -33.32 -25.38
C PRO A 21 -8.86 -32.77 -24.93
N GLU A 22 -8.72 -31.46 -24.94
CA GLU A 22 -7.55 -30.72 -24.46
C GLU A 22 -7.39 -30.72 -22.93
N LEU A 23 -8.47 -30.92 -22.17
CA LEU A 23 -8.43 -30.96 -20.71
C LEU A 23 -8.10 -32.35 -20.16
N ASP A 24 -8.34 -33.39 -20.96
CA ASP A 24 -8.21 -34.78 -20.54
C ASP A 24 -6.76 -35.17 -20.18
N ASN A 25 -5.79 -34.50 -20.80
CA ASN A 25 -4.35 -34.74 -20.58
C ASN A 25 -3.68 -33.68 -19.69
N LEU A 26 -4.44 -32.82 -19.00
CA LEU A 26 -3.88 -31.79 -18.13
C LEU A 26 -2.97 -32.35 -17.03
N TYR A 27 -3.26 -33.57 -16.56
CA TYR A 27 -2.42 -34.23 -15.57
C TYR A 27 -0.95 -34.41 -16.02
N LEU A 28 -0.65 -34.34 -17.33
CA LEU A 28 0.72 -34.38 -17.85
C LEU A 28 1.55 -33.14 -17.48
N MET A 29 0.91 -32.04 -17.07
CA MET A 29 1.58 -30.86 -16.53
C MET A 29 2.08 -31.05 -15.09
N LEU A 30 1.59 -32.09 -14.40
CA LEU A 30 2.04 -32.44 -13.05
C LEU A 30 3.32 -33.25 -13.08
N ASP A 31 3.96 -33.35 -11.91
CA ASP A 31 5.06 -34.29 -11.71
C ASP A 31 4.62 -35.72 -12.02
N GLN A 32 5.52 -36.50 -12.61
CA GLN A 32 5.25 -37.88 -13.04
C GLN A 32 4.70 -38.78 -11.91
N GLN A 33 5.10 -38.53 -10.66
CA GLN A 33 4.61 -39.28 -9.49
C GLN A 33 3.14 -39.03 -9.17
N LEU A 34 2.56 -37.94 -9.67
CA LEU A 34 1.15 -37.57 -9.50
C LEU A 34 0.28 -37.98 -10.69
N HIS A 35 0.87 -38.65 -11.70
CA HIS A 35 0.13 -39.09 -12.87
C HIS A 35 -0.77 -40.30 -12.51
N PRO A 36 -1.97 -40.38 -13.08
CA PRO A 36 -2.82 -41.57 -12.95
C PRO A 36 -2.10 -42.82 -13.49
N ILE A 37 -2.19 -43.91 -12.74
CA ILE A 37 -1.64 -45.20 -13.17
C ILE A 37 -2.46 -45.73 -14.35
N PRO A 38 -1.84 -46.19 -15.46
CA PRO A 38 -2.57 -46.72 -16.61
C PRO A 38 -3.56 -47.83 -16.21
N PRO A 39 -4.81 -47.80 -16.72
CA PRO A 39 -5.83 -48.74 -16.29
C PRO A 39 -5.65 -50.12 -16.91
N ASP A 40 -6.06 -51.16 -16.17
CA ASP A 40 -6.30 -52.49 -16.74
C ASP A 40 -7.70 -52.55 -17.37
N ASN A 41 -7.74 -52.61 -18.70
CA ASN A 41 -8.98 -52.60 -19.48
C ASN A 41 -9.86 -53.85 -19.26
N THR A 42 -9.34 -54.90 -18.62
CA THR A 42 -10.12 -56.08 -18.24
C THR A 42 -10.83 -55.92 -16.90
N CYS A 43 -10.45 -54.91 -16.12
CA CYS A 43 -10.99 -54.61 -14.80
C CYS A 43 -11.77 -53.28 -14.82
N PRO A 44 -13.10 -53.30 -14.77
CA PRO A 44 -13.93 -52.09 -14.79
C PRO A 44 -13.57 -51.09 -13.68
N GLN A 45 -13.22 -51.60 -12.50
CA GLN A 45 -12.83 -50.78 -11.36
C GLN A 45 -11.51 -50.04 -11.62
N SER A 46 -10.56 -50.66 -12.33
CA SER A 46 -9.29 -50.01 -12.66
C SER A 46 -9.48 -48.84 -13.62
N VAL A 47 -10.38 -48.98 -14.59
CA VAL A 47 -10.73 -47.91 -15.54
C VAL A 47 -11.40 -46.76 -14.79
N GLN A 48 -12.31 -47.06 -13.86
CA GLN A 48 -12.98 -46.04 -13.06
C GLN A 48 -11.99 -45.22 -12.21
N ILE A 49 -11.09 -45.89 -11.49
CA ILE A 49 -10.08 -45.22 -10.65
C ILE A 49 -9.19 -44.29 -11.49
N PHE A 50 -8.81 -44.70 -12.70
CA PHE A 50 -8.01 -43.87 -13.61
C PHE A 50 -8.74 -42.57 -13.98
N GLU A 51 -10.02 -42.65 -14.35
CA GLU A 51 -10.81 -41.46 -14.70
C GLU A 51 -11.06 -40.54 -13.50
N GLU A 52 -11.31 -41.10 -12.31
CA GLU A 52 -11.43 -40.32 -11.07
C GLU A 52 -10.12 -39.57 -10.75
N HIS A 53 -8.96 -40.23 -10.90
CA HIS A 53 -7.67 -39.58 -10.72
C HIS A 53 -7.39 -38.48 -11.75
N LYS A 54 -7.84 -38.62 -13.01
CA LYS A 54 -7.74 -37.55 -14.01
C LYS A 54 -8.50 -36.30 -13.56
N GLN A 55 -9.71 -36.47 -13.02
CA GLN A 55 -10.51 -35.35 -12.50
C GLN A 55 -9.83 -34.69 -11.30
N LEU A 56 -9.30 -35.48 -10.37
CA LEU A 56 -8.59 -34.95 -9.21
C LEU A 56 -7.32 -34.19 -9.60
N ALA A 57 -6.57 -34.67 -10.60
CA ALA A 57 -5.40 -33.98 -11.12
C ALA A 57 -5.75 -32.62 -11.74
N GLN A 58 -6.89 -32.51 -12.44
CA GLN A 58 -7.39 -31.24 -12.98
C GLN A 58 -7.74 -30.27 -11.85
N GLU A 59 -8.44 -30.74 -10.82
CA GLU A 59 -8.78 -29.91 -9.65
C GLU A 59 -7.53 -29.44 -8.91
N TYR A 60 -6.56 -30.34 -8.71
CA TYR A 60 -5.28 -29.99 -8.09
C TYR A 60 -4.56 -28.88 -8.85
N LEU A 61 -4.48 -28.95 -10.19
CA LEU A 61 -3.87 -27.89 -11.01
C LEU A 61 -4.59 -26.54 -10.86
N LYS A 62 -5.92 -26.57 -10.81
CA LYS A 62 -6.73 -25.37 -10.58
C LYS A 62 -6.38 -24.73 -9.24
N VAL A 63 -6.35 -25.53 -8.17
CA VAL A 63 -6.01 -25.06 -6.82
C VAL A 63 -4.56 -24.56 -6.75
N GLN A 64 -3.61 -25.26 -7.38
CA GLN A 64 -2.21 -24.80 -7.45
C GLN A 64 -2.08 -23.45 -8.14
N THR A 65 -2.83 -23.24 -9.23
CA THR A 65 -2.86 -21.97 -9.95
C THR A 65 -3.45 -20.86 -9.07
N GLU A 66 -4.53 -21.15 -8.34
CA GLU A 66 -5.15 -20.20 -7.42
C GLU A 66 -4.21 -19.83 -6.26
N ILE A 67 -3.53 -20.82 -5.66
CA ILE A 67 -2.52 -20.58 -4.62
C ILE A 67 -1.42 -19.67 -5.15
N ALA A 68 -0.83 -20.00 -6.30
CA ALA A 68 0.24 -19.19 -6.89
C ALA A 68 -0.21 -17.75 -7.18
N TYR A 69 -1.43 -17.59 -7.70
CA TYR A 69 -2.01 -16.28 -7.98
C TYR A 69 -2.22 -15.46 -6.69
N LEU A 70 -2.81 -16.07 -5.67
CA LEU A 70 -3.08 -15.42 -4.38
C LEU A 70 -1.78 -15.07 -3.64
N SER A 71 -0.79 -15.97 -3.63
CA SER A 71 0.53 -15.71 -3.05
C SER A 71 1.19 -14.50 -3.71
N ARG A 72 1.22 -14.45 -5.04
CA ARG A 72 1.75 -13.30 -5.78
C ARG A 72 0.98 -12.01 -5.47
N HIS A 73 -0.35 -12.07 -5.43
CA HIS A 73 -1.16 -10.89 -5.14
C HIS A 73 -0.93 -10.36 -3.72
N MET A 74 -0.77 -11.25 -2.73
CA MET A 74 -0.38 -10.89 -1.37
C MET A 74 0.99 -10.22 -1.31
N GLU A 75 2.00 -10.78 -2.00
CA GLU A 75 3.34 -10.18 -2.06
C GLU A 75 3.31 -8.76 -2.64
N GLN A 76 2.58 -8.57 -3.75
CA GLN A 76 2.40 -7.25 -4.37
C GLN A 76 1.71 -6.25 -3.45
N LEU A 77 0.72 -6.71 -2.67
CA LEU A 77 0.02 -5.83 -1.72
C LEU A 77 0.93 -5.46 -0.54
N ALA A 78 1.72 -6.42 -0.05
CA ALA A 78 2.69 -6.18 1.02
C ALA A 78 3.79 -5.18 0.58
N GLU A 79 4.31 -5.31 -0.64
CA GLU A 79 5.29 -4.38 -1.21
C GLU A 79 4.71 -2.96 -1.31
N ARG A 80 3.47 -2.82 -1.80
CA ARG A 80 2.79 -1.51 -1.87
C ARG A 80 2.62 -0.85 -0.52
N LEU A 81 2.20 -1.61 0.49
CA LEU A 81 2.04 -1.08 1.85
C LEU A 81 3.38 -0.66 2.46
N SER A 82 4.44 -1.45 2.26
CA SER A 82 5.77 -1.09 2.72
C SER A 82 6.29 0.18 2.03
N GLN A 83 6.03 0.34 0.73
CA GLN A 83 6.43 1.55 0.00
C GLN A 83 5.65 2.78 0.46
N GLU A 84 4.34 2.63 0.73
CA GLU A 84 3.51 3.72 1.25
C GLU A 84 3.95 4.14 2.66
N GLU A 85 4.31 3.19 3.52
CA GLU A 85 4.87 3.46 4.86
C GLU A 85 6.16 4.28 4.77
N ILE A 86 7.09 3.89 3.89
CA ILE A 86 8.34 4.63 3.66
C ILE A 86 8.06 6.06 3.18
N LEU A 87 7.17 6.24 2.21
CA LEU A 87 6.81 7.56 1.71
C LEU A 87 6.12 8.45 2.76
N CYS A 88 5.31 7.85 3.63
CA CYS A 88 4.70 8.57 4.76
C CYS A 88 5.76 9.04 5.74
N ASP A 89 6.69 8.18 6.12
CA ASP A 89 7.77 8.51 7.06
C ASP A 89 8.69 9.60 6.48
N GLU A 90 9.09 9.48 5.20
CA GLU A 90 9.89 10.50 4.51
C GLU A 90 9.16 11.86 4.47
N GLY A 91 7.86 11.87 4.16
CA GLY A 91 7.07 13.10 4.14
C GLY A 91 6.93 13.76 5.52
N VAL A 92 6.80 12.95 6.59
CA VAL A 92 6.76 13.46 7.97
C VAL A 92 8.10 14.06 8.37
N GLU A 93 9.23 13.43 8.01
CA GLU A 93 10.56 13.98 8.28
C GLU A 93 10.79 15.31 7.57
N GLU A 94 10.39 15.44 6.30
CA GLU A 94 10.46 16.69 5.54
C GLU A 94 9.64 17.82 6.19
N ASP A 95 8.39 17.52 6.59
CA ASP A 95 7.51 18.46 7.27
C ASP A 95 8.11 18.95 8.61
N ASP A 96 8.70 18.04 9.41
CA ASP A 96 9.34 18.37 10.68
C ASP A 96 10.56 19.29 10.49
N GLU A 97 11.37 19.06 9.46
CA GLU A 97 12.50 19.93 9.11
C GLU A 97 12.03 21.34 8.69
N GLU A 98 10.97 21.43 7.90
CA GLU A 98 10.40 22.71 7.48
C GLU A 98 9.83 23.49 8.67
N ILE A 99 9.08 22.83 9.54
CA ILE A 99 8.54 23.44 10.77
C ILE A 99 9.68 24.04 11.60
N LYS A 100 10.75 23.26 11.85
CA LYS A 100 11.90 23.71 12.63
C LYS A 100 12.58 24.94 12.02
N LYS A 101 12.71 24.98 10.69
CA LYS A 101 13.27 26.12 9.97
C LYS A 101 12.40 27.37 10.11
N LEU A 102 11.10 27.23 9.91
CA LEU A 102 10.14 28.32 10.05
C LEU A 102 10.07 28.86 11.48
N GLU A 103 10.15 27.99 12.48
CA GLU A 103 10.23 28.38 13.89
C GLU A 103 11.48 29.20 14.19
N SER A 104 12.64 28.79 13.67
CA SER A 104 13.88 29.53 13.80
C SER A 104 13.81 30.92 13.13
N GLU A 105 13.22 30.99 11.93
CA GLU A 105 13.05 32.26 11.24
C GLU A 105 12.09 33.20 12.00
N LYS A 106 10.98 32.67 12.50
CA LYS A 106 10.02 33.40 13.33
C LYS A 106 10.69 33.96 14.59
N GLU A 107 11.48 33.16 15.29
CA GLU A 107 12.26 33.58 16.48
C GLU A 107 13.17 34.76 16.12
N ASN A 108 13.96 34.62 15.06
CA ASN A 108 14.89 35.65 14.59
C ASN A 108 14.18 36.96 14.22
N LEU A 109 13.09 36.87 13.45
CA LEU A 109 12.28 38.04 13.07
C LEU A 109 11.67 38.72 14.29
N THR A 110 11.18 37.94 15.25
CA THR A 110 10.60 38.46 16.49
C THR A 110 11.65 39.21 17.31
N GLN A 111 12.85 38.64 17.46
CA GLN A 111 13.95 39.30 18.16
C GLN A 111 14.39 40.59 17.45
N MET A 112 14.53 40.56 16.12
CA MET A 112 14.87 41.74 15.33
C MET A 112 13.82 42.85 15.48
N HIS A 113 12.54 42.51 15.38
CA HIS A 113 11.44 43.45 15.56
C HIS A 113 11.46 44.08 16.96
N GLN A 114 11.65 43.28 18.02
CA GLN A 114 11.78 43.80 19.38
C GLN A 114 12.98 44.74 19.54
N ASN A 115 14.11 44.41 18.93
CA ASN A 115 15.31 45.24 18.97
C ASN A 115 15.09 46.58 18.25
N LEU A 116 14.51 46.58 17.05
CA LEU A 116 14.16 47.79 16.31
C LEU A 116 13.14 48.65 17.07
N LYS A 117 12.13 48.03 17.69
CA LYS A 117 11.15 48.74 18.53
C LYS A 117 11.83 49.45 19.71
N LYS A 118 12.74 48.78 20.42
CA LYS A 118 13.53 49.39 21.50
C LYS A 118 14.38 50.56 21.00
N GLN A 119 15.04 50.41 19.85
CA GLN A 119 15.83 51.49 19.24
C GLN A 119 14.97 52.72 18.92
N LEU A 120 13.78 52.52 18.33
CA LEU A 120 12.85 53.61 18.04
C LEU A 120 12.37 54.32 19.30
N GLU A 121 12.07 53.58 20.38
CA GLU A 121 11.67 54.18 21.66
C GLU A 121 12.79 55.03 22.28
N MET A 122 14.05 54.59 22.17
CA MET A 122 15.21 55.36 22.64
C MET A 122 15.39 56.65 21.85
N ILE A 123 15.26 56.60 20.51
CA ILE A 123 15.35 57.79 19.64
C ILE A 123 14.22 58.77 19.97
N LYS A 124 12.98 58.30 20.12
CA LYS A 124 11.83 59.15 20.49
C LYS A 124 12.05 59.84 21.84
N ARG A 125 12.54 59.12 22.85
CA ARG A 125 12.88 59.69 24.16
C ARG A 125 13.97 60.75 24.06
N LYS A 126 15.05 60.47 23.31
CA LYS A 126 16.15 61.43 23.11
C LYS A 126 15.66 62.70 22.41
N ASN A 127 14.85 62.57 21.37
CA ASN A 127 14.31 63.72 20.64
C ASN A 127 13.34 64.57 21.48
N SER A 128 12.46 63.94 22.29
CA SER A 128 11.57 64.67 23.22
C SER A 128 12.31 65.36 24.36
N ASN A 129 13.47 64.85 24.77
CA ASN A 129 14.31 65.52 25.77
C ASN A 129 15.12 66.67 25.14
N HIS A 130 15.56 66.50 23.89
CA HIS A 130 16.31 67.55 23.18
C HIS A 130 15.45 68.77 22.84
N SER A 131 14.14 68.61 22.64
CA SER A 131 13.21 69.74 22.48
C SER A 131 12.81 70.42 23.80
N LYS A 132 13.16 69.86 24.98
CA LYS A 132 12.99 70.51 26.29
C LYS A 132 14.21 71.31 26.75
N GLU A 133 15.38 71.06 26.17
CA GLU A 133 16.63 71.80 26.48
C GLU A 133 16.86 73.02 25.56
N ASN A 134 16.06 73.18 24.50
CA ASN A 134 16.22 74.26 23.51
C ASN A 134 15.22 75.43 23.68
N ASP A 135 14.58 75.59 24.84
CA ASP A 135 13.95 76.88 25.19
C ASP A 135 15.02 77.82 25.78
N PRO A 136 15.44 78.89 25.06
CA PRO A 136 16.29 79.91 25.64
C PRO A 136 15.41 80.81 26.52
N SER A 137 15.77 80.85 27.81
CA SER A 137 15.52 81.87 28.84
C SER A 137 14.33 82.82 28.71
N SER A 138 13.58 82.96 29.80
CA SER A 138 13.56 84.24 30.53
C SER A 138 13.21 84.07 32.01
#